data_AF-A0A7I8C2M9-F1
#
_entry.id   AF-A0A7I8C2M9-F1
#
_cell.length_a   1.000
_cell.length_b   1.000
_cell.length_c   1.000
_cell.angle_alpha   90.00
_cell.angle_beta   90.00
_cell.angle_gamma   90.00
#
_symmetry.space_group_name_H-M   'P 1'
#
loop_
_entity.id
_entity.type
_entity.pdbx_description
1 polymer ?
#
loop_
_entity_poly.entity_id
_entity_poly.type
_entity_poly.pdbx_seq_one_letter_code
_entity_poly.pdbx_strand_id
1 'polypeptide(L)'
;MDNEVQGQVTLLTLLVALHLLVFSEARIWMSKAQAVHTMRQWYPADTTVLDVLRRVTISSRALPIAVRLAECHGCLLDADGMRAVFDSQQPIDFDAVQYRIIRRACEAALQGDRK
;
A
#
# COMPACT_ATOMS: atom_id res chain seq x y z
N MET A 1 1.18 -17.05 -14.47
CA MET A 1 0.80 -17.03 -13.04
C MET A 1 1.57 -15.95 -12.27
N ASP A 2 2.84 -15.72 -12.55
CA ASP A 2 3.64 -14.65 -11.92
C ASP A 2 3.07 -13.23 -12.07
N ASN A 3 2.57 -12.84 -13.24
CA ASN A 3 2.05 -11.48 -13.46
C ASN A 3 0.85 -11.13 -12.58
N GLU A 4 -0.01 -12.10 -12.23
CA GLU A 4 -1.14 -11.84 -11.34
C GLU A 4 -0.67 -11.63 -9.89
N VAL A 5 0.28 -12.44 -9.42
CA VAL A 5 0.87 -12.30 -8.08
C VAL A 5 1.62 -10.96 -7.97
N GLN A 6 2.39 -10.58 -8.99
CA GLN A 6 3.11 -9.30 -9.02
C GLN A 6 2.14 -8.10 -9.01
N GLY A 7 1.00 -8.20 -9.71
CA GLY A 7 -0.06 -7.19 -9.65
C GLY A 7 -0.70 -7.10 -8.26
N GLN A 8 -0.95 -8.23 -7.59
CA GLN A 8 -1.49 -8.26 -6.24
C GLN A 8 -0.52 -7.69 -5.19
N VAL A 9 0.76 -8.03 -5.29
CA VAL A 9 1.82 -7.47 -4.43
C VAL A 9 1.91 -5.96 -4.60
N THR A 10 1.92 -5.49 -5.85
CA THR A 10 1.98 -4.06 -6.15
C THR A 10 0.78 -3.32 -5.57
N LEU A 11 -0.44 -3.82 -5.77
CA LEU A 11 -1.62 -3.17 -5.20
C LEU A 11 -1.58 -3.16 -3.67
N LEU A 12 -1.25 -4.29 -3.04
CA LEU A 12 -1.18 -4.38 -1.58
C LEU A 12 -0.14 -3.39 -1.03
N THR A 13 0.99 -3.22 -1.73
CA THR A 13 2.04 -2.24 -1.41
C THR A 13 1.47 -0.82 -1.41
N LEU A 14 0.73 -0.44 -2.46
CA LEU A 14 0.14 0.90 -2.56
C LEU A 14 -0.93 1.14 -1.48
N LEU A 15 -1.78 0.15 -1.21
CA LEU A 15 -2.79 0.26 -0.16
C LEU A 15 -2.15 0.43 1.23
N VAL A 16 -1.11 -0.34 1.53
CA VAL A 16 -0.36 -0.22 2.79
C VAL A 16 0.31 1.15 2.88
N ALA A 17 0.93 1.63 1.80
CA ALA A 17 1.55 2.94 1.74
C ALA A 17 0.55 4.08 1.98
N LEU A 18 -0.66 3.98 1.41
CA LEU A 18 -1.74 4.94 1.65
C LEU A 18 -2.15 4.99 3.12
N HIS A 19 -2.33 3.83 3.77
CA HIS A 19 -2.63 3.78 5.21
C HIS A 19 -1.52 4.43 6.04
N LEU A 20 -0.25 4.17 5.71
CA LEU A 20 0.91 4.74 6.39
C LEU A 20 1.01 6.25 6.18
N LEU A 21 0.78 6.75 4.96
CA LEU A 21 0.81 8.18 4.69
C LEU A 21 -0.27 8.91 5.49
N VAL A 22 -1.52 8.45 5.45
CA VAL A 22 -2.61 9.08 6.22
C VAL A 22 -2.34 8.99 7.73
N PHE A 23 -1.81 7.86 8.22
CA PHE A 23 -1.46 7.72 9.62
C PHE A 23 -0.31 8.65 10.03
N SER A 24 0.70 8.84 9.16
CA SER A 24 1.84 9.73 9.43
C SER A 24 1.40 11.20 9.58
N GLU A 25 0.36 11.62 8.83
CA GLU A 25 -0.16 12.98 8.83
C GLU A 25 -1.18 13.25 9.94
N ALA A 26 -2.18 12.37 10.02
CA ALA A 26 -3.38 12.63 10.82
C ALA A 26 -3.47 11.73 12.06
N ARG A 27 -2.51 10.81 12.25
CA ARG A 27 -2.49 9.83 13.37
C ARG A 27 -3.75 8.98 13.47
N ILE A 28 -4.47 8.82 12.35
CA ILE A 28 -5.67 8.00 12.22
C ILE A 28 -5.48 6.94 11.14
N TRP A 29 -6.08 5.77 11.37
CA TRP A 29 -6.13 4.73 10.36
C TRP A 29 -7.39 4.89 9.51
N MET A 30 -7.23 4.80 8.19
CA MET A 30 -8.37 4.78 7.29
C MET A 30 -9.20 3.50 7.48
N SER A 31 -10.52 3.64 7.37
CA SER A 31 -11.37 2.47 7.11
C SER A 31 -11.07 1.91 5.72
N LYS A 32 -11.40 0.63 5.51
CA LYS A 32 -11.27 -0.03 4.20
C LYS A 32 -11.99 0.74 3.08
N ALA A 33 -13.19 1.24 3.35
CA ALA A 33 -13.98 2.00 2.39
C ALA A 33 -13.29 3.31 1.99
N GLN A 34 -12.71 4.02 2.95
CA GLN A 34 -11.94 5.24 2.69
C GLN A 34 -10.67 4.92 1.89
N ALA A 35 -9.91 3.89 2.25
CA ALA A 35 -8.70 3.51 1.53
C ALA A 35 -8.98 3.16 0.06
N VAL A 36 -10.04 2.39 -0.20
CA VAL A 36 -10.49 2.09 -1.57
C VAL A 36 -10.92 3.35 -2.31
N HIS A 37 -11.67 4.25 -1.65
CA HIS A 37 -12.12 5.50 -2.27
C HIS A 37 -10.94 6.40 -2.66
N THR A 38 -9.98 6.61 -1.76
CA THR A 38 -8.81 7.45 -2.01
C THR A 38 -7.90 6.87 -3.10
N MET A 39 -7.68 5.55 -3.12
CA MET A 39 -6.92 4.92 -4.21
C MET A 39 -7.55 5.17 -5.59
N ARG A 40 -8.89 5.18 -5.70
CA ARG A 40 -9.57 5.51 -6.96
C ARG A 40 -9.34 6.96 -7.39
N GLN A 41 -9.18 7.87 -6.44
CA GLN A 41 -8.91 9.28 -6.72
C GLN A 41 -7.45 9.51 -7.14
N TRP A 42 -6.51 8.75 -6.56
CA TRP A 42 -5.09 8.87 -6.89
C TRP A 42 -4.72 8.20 -8.22
N TYR A 43 -5.41 7.13 -8.60
CA TYR A 43 -5.15 6.35 -9.81
C TYR A 43 -6.41 6.22 -10.71
N PRO A 44 -7.01 7.34 -11.16
CA PRO A 44 -8.30 7.30 -11.86
C PRO A 44 -8.23 6.66 -13.25
N ALA A 45 -7.05 6.63 -13.88
CA ALA A 45 -6.82 6.07 -15.21
C ALA A 45 -6.23 4.65 -15.20
N ASP A 46 -5.88 4.10 -14.03
CA ASP A 46 -5.27 2.77 -13.93
C ASP A 46 -6.35 1.70 -13.72
N THR A 47 -6.79 1.12 -14.84
CA THR A 47 -7.80 0.06 -14.87
C THR A 47 -7.38 -1.19 -14.09
N THR A 48 -6.07 -1.44 -13.95
CA THR A 48 -5.52 -2.55 -13.16
C THR A 48 -5.75 -2.31 -11.67
N VAL A 49 -5.49 -1.10 -11.19
CA VAL A 49 -5.79 -0.70 -9.80
C VAL A 49 -7.29 -0.81 -9.52
N LEU A 50 -8.14 -0.35 -10.44
CA LEU A 50 -9.59 -0.39 -10.29
C LEU A 50 -10.17 -1.82 -10.27
N ASP A 51 -9.68 -2.72 -11.12
CA ASP A 51 -10.16 -4.12 -11.14
C ASP A 51 -9.67 -4.92 -9.94
N VAL A 52 -8.47 -4.65 -9.43
CA VAL A 52 -7.95 -5.36 -8.25
C VAL A 52 -8.52 -4.77 -6.94
N LEU A 53 -8.87 -3.48 -6.88
CA LEU A 53 -9.64 -2.92 -5.75
C LEU A 53 -11.03 -3.56 -5.58
N ARG A 54 -11.64 -4.08 -6.66
CA ARG A 54 -12.88 -4.88 -6.58
C ARG A 54 -12.68 -6.22 -5.88
N ARG A 55 -11.44 -6.71 -5.76
CA ARG A 55 -11.11 -7.92 -5.02
C ARG A 55 -10.99 -7.57 -3.53
N VAL A 56 -12.16 -7.56 -2.89
CA VAL A 56 -12.42 -7.25 -1.47
C VAL A 56 -11.40 -7.89 -0.50
N THR A 57 -10.80 -9.03 -0.84
CA THR A 57 -9.89 -9.78 0.03
C THR A 57 -8.54 -9.08 0.27
N ILE A 58 -7.97 -8.37 -0.73
CA ILE A 58 -6.62 -7.79 -0.61
C ILE A 58 -6.64 -6.54 0.27
N SER A 59 -7.63 -5.67 0.09
CA SER A 59 -7.74 -4.43 0.86
C SER A 59 -8.03 -4.65 2.35
N SER A 60 -8.62 -5.78 2.75
CA SER A 60 -8.71 -6.15 4.18
C SER A 60 -7.35 -6.47 4.82
N ARG A 61 -6.33 -6.82 4.03
CA ARG A 61 -5.00 -7.19 4.55
C ARG A 61 -4.08 -5.99 4.71
N ALA A 62 -4.38 -4.88 4.05
CA ALA A 62 -3.51 -3.70 4.03
C ALA A 62 -3.35 -3.07 5.42
N LEU A 63 -4.46 -2.84 6.13
CA LEU A 63 -4.41 -2.17 7.44
C LEU A 63 -3.57 -2.95 8.49
N PRO A 64 -3.77 -4.26 8.72
CA PRO A 64 -2.93 -5.01 9.66
C PRO A 64 -1.44 -4.99 9.32
N ILE A 65 -1.08 -4.98 8.03
CA ILE A 65 0.33 -4.86 7.60
C ILE A 65 0.86 -3.46 7.90
N ALA A 66 0.09 -2.41 7.59
CA ALA A 66 0.47 -1.02 7.84
C ALA A 66 0.71 -0.76 9.34
N VAL A 67 -0.17 -1.25 10.21
CA VAL A 67 -0.02 -1.12 11.67
C VAL A 67 1.30 -1.75 12.15
N ARG A 68 1.57 -3.00 11.76
CA ARG A 68 2.82 -3.68 12.14
C ARG A 68 4.07 -2.96 11.61
N LEU A 69 4.00 -2.45 10.38
CA LEU A 69 5.11 -1.71 9.78
C LEU A 69 5.39 -0.39 10.50
N ALA A 70 4.34 0.34 10.89
CA ALA A 70 4.45 1.56 11.69
C ALA A 70 5.11 1.32 13.06
N GLU A 71 4.85 0.17 13.68
CA GLU A 71 5.46 -0.22 14.96
C GLU A 71 6.95 -0.58 14.81
N CYS A 72 7.32 -1.23 13.70
CA CYS A 72 8.69 -1.72 13.49
C CYS A 72 9.63 -0.72 12.79
N HIS A 73 9.09 0.25 12.06
CA HIS A 73 9.88 1.11 11.18
C HIS A 73 9.49 2.59 11.31
N GLY A 74 10.23 3.33 12.15
CA GLY A 74 10.01 4.76 12.35
C GLY A 74 10.12 5.61 11.08
N CYS A 75 10.90 5.18 10.06
CA CYS A 75 11.00 5.88 8.78
C CYS A 75 9.70 5.86 7.95
N LEU A 76 8.75 4.98 8.27
CA LEU A 76 7.42 4.95 7.65
C LEU A 76 6.43 5.90 8.32
N LEU A 77 6.84 6.56 9.42
CA LEU A 77 6.07 7.58 10.12
C LEU A 77 6.48 9.01 9.71
N ASP A 78 7.43 9.14 8.80
CA ASP A 78 7.83 10.40 8.18
C ASP A 78 6.93 10.71 6.99
N ALA A 79 6.02 11.67 7.17
CA ALA A 79 5.02 12.03 6.17
C ALA A 79 5.65 12.60 4.90
N ASP A 80 6.73 13.38 5.02
CA ASP A 80 7.39 13.99 3.87
C ASP A 80 8.12 12.93 3.04
N GLY A 81 8.85 12.01 3.71
CA GLY A 81 9.49 10.87 3.06
C GLY A 81 8.49 9.90 2.41
N MET A 82 7.33 9.66 3.03
CA MET A 82 6.27 8.84 2.45
C MET A 82 5.63 9.51 1.23
N ARG A 83 5.36 10.81 1.29
CA ARG A 83 4.80 11.57 0.17
C ARG A 83 5.77 11.63 -1.01
N ALA A 84 7.06 11.85 -0.74
CA ALA A 84 8.08 11.86 -1.80
C ALA A 84 8.15 10.56 -2.61
N VAL A 85 7.80 9.42 -2.01
CA VAL A 85 7.86 8.09 -2.65
C VAL A 85 6.52 7.68 -3.27
N PHE A 86 5.40 8.05 -2.67
CA PHE A 86 4.07 7.50 -2.99
C PHE A 86 3.03 8.52 -3.48
N ASP A 87 3.37 9.81 -3.57
CA ASP A 87 2.48 10.82 -4.15
C ASP A 87 2.25 10.54 -5.65
N SER A 88 0.98 10.51 -6.07
CA SER A 88 0.59 10.19 -7.44
C SER A 88 0.99 11.26 -8.47
N GLN A 89 1.53 12.40 -8.00
CA GLN A 89 2.08 13.45 -8.86
C GLN A 89 3.43 13.08 -9.48
N GLN A 90 4.11 12.05 -8.98
CA GLN A 90 5.38 11.57 -9.50
C GLN A 90 5.36 10.05 -9.73
N PRO A 91 6.17 9.51 -10.65
CA PRO A 91 6.38 8.08 -10.73
C PRO A 91 6.88 7.54 -9.39
N ILE A 92 6.32 6.41 -8.94
CA ILE A 92 6.76 5.75 -7.71
C ILE A 92 8.24 5.37 -7.84
N ASP A 93 9.05 5.81 -6.87
CA ASP A 93 10.43 5.38 -6.75
C ASP A 93 10.49 3.96 -6.17
N PHE A 94 10.71 2.97 -7.04
CA PHE A 94 10.81 1.56 -6.67
C PHE A 94 12.08 1.22 -5.88
N ASP A 95 13.11 2.07 -5.92
CA ASP A 95 14.38 1.87 -5.21
C ASP A 95 14.37 2.51 -3.80
N ALA A 96 13.36 3.34 -3.51
CA ALA A 96 13.19 3.94 -2.19
C ALA A 96 13.16 2.89 -1.07
N VAL A 97 13.78 3.22 0.07
CA VAL A 97 13.83 2.33 1.23
C VAL A 97 12.43 2.01 1.74
N GLN A 98 11.55 3.02 1.79
CA GLN A 98 10.16 2.89 2.20
C GLN A 98 9.41 1.91 1.29
N TYR A 99 9.57 2.05 -0.04
CA TYR A 99 8.95 1.15 -1.02
C TYR A 99 9.38 -0.29 -0.82
N ARG A 100 10.69 -0.54 -0.69
CA ARG A 100 11.24 -1.89 -0.52
C ARG A 100 10.80 -2.55 0.78
N ILE A 101 10.70 -1.80 1.89
CA ILE A 101 10.20 -2.32 3.17
C ILE A 101 8.76 -2.78 3.02
N ILE A 102 7.89 -1.90 2.50
CA ILE A 102 6.47 -2.17 2.36
C ILE A 102 6.25 -3.35 1.39
N ARG A 103 6.94 -3.35 0.25
CA ARG A 103 6.83 -4.40 -0.75
C ARG A 103 7.20 -5.77 -0.20
N ARG A 104 8.32 -5.90 0.50
CA ARG A 104 8.74 -7.18 1.11
C ARG A 104 7.72 -7.71 2.11
N ALA A 105 7.12 -6.84 2.92
CA ALA A 105 6.07 -7.23 3.85
C ALA A 105 4.82 -7.74 3.13
N CYS A 106 4.45 -7.11 2.00
CA CYS A 106 3.33 -7.52 1.17
C CYS A 106 3.59 -8.86 0.46
N GLU A 107 4.81 -9.06 -0.06
CA GLU A 107 5.26 -10.33 -0.66
C GLU A 107 5.17 -11.47 0.36
N ALA A 108 5.71 -11.28 1.55
CA ALA A 108 5.66 -12.28 2.62
C ALA A 108 4.22 -12.61 3.04
N ALA A 109 3.35 -11.60 3.13
CA ALA A 109 1.95 -11.82 3.47
C ALA A 109 1.24 -12.68 2.40
N LEU A 110 1.42 -12.39 1.12
CA LEU A 110 0.76 -13.11 0.03
C LEU A 110 1.35 -14.52 -0.19
N GLN A 111 2.64 -14.73 0.11
CA GLN A 111 3.25 -16.06 0.07
C GLN A 111 2.80 -16.95 1.24
N GLY A 112 2.55 -16.37 2.42
CA GLY A 112 2.07 -17.10 3.60
C GLY A 112 0.63 -17.63 3.47
N ASP A 113 -0.17 -17.10 2.54
CA ASP A 113 -1.55 -17.53 2.26
C ASP A 113 -1.63 -18.83 1.42
N ARG A 114 -0.50 -19.28 0.88
CA ARG A 114 -0.42 -20.40 -0.07
C ARG A 114 -0.07 -21.74 0.59
N LYS A 115 -0.08 -21.81 1.92
CA LYS A 115 0.29 -22.98 2.72
C LYS A 115 -0.93 -23.50 3.49
#